data_AF-A0A438AWG1-F1
#
_entry.id   AF-A0A438AWG1-F1
#
_cell.length_a   1.000
_cell.length_b   1.000
_cell.length_c   1.000
_cell.angle_alpha   90.00
_cell.angle_beta   90.00
_cell.angle_gamma   90.00
#
_symmetry.space_group_name_H-M   'P 1'
#
loop_
_entity.id
_entity.type
_entity.pdbx_description
1 polymer ?
#
loop_
_entity_poly.entity_id
_entity_poly.type
_entity_poly.pdbx_seq_one_letter_code
_entity_poly.pdbx_strand_id
1 'polypeptide(L)'
;MSEIQVFADADLAYQAVMLKALADTVLDAQKRVRHELAQRMAKGDRLTARDGDAKLGSVNLTDPKPKATVTDEAAFADYLTAKYGDEATVTVELGDVGEICAVLADSGHEDLFTVRQVFPAWVREQAIKDALLPRHTVPGVTVTVPAGVVSARTEQAAVERVRAVLSGGDVRVLAIEGGAQ
;
A
#
# COMPACT_ATOMS: atom_id res chain seq x y z
N MET A 1 0.62 45.70 27.22
CA MET A 1 0.81 44.51 28.08
C MET A 1 -0.23 43.50 27.63
N SER A 2 0.19 42.39 27.00
CA SER A 2 -0.74 41.33 26.59
C SER A 2 -1.28 40.64 27.83
N GLU A 3 -2.59 40.71 28.04
CA GLU A 3 -3.26 39.85 29.01
C GLU A 3 -3.17 38.40 28.52
N ILE A 4 -2.50 37.56 29.30
CA ILE A 4 -2.50 36.12 29.12
C ILE A 4 -3.87 35.64 29.60
N GLN A 5 -4.77 35.31 28.67
CA GLN A 5 -6.03 34.65 29.00
C GLN A 5 -5.71 33.25 29.55
N VAL A 6 -5.89 33.07 30.86
CA VAL A 6 -5.88 31.76 31.51
C VAL A 6 -7.28 31.17 31.33
N PHE A 7 -7.42 30.20 30.45
CA PHE A 7 -8.67 29.46 30.27
C PHE A 7 -8.93 28.57 31.49
N ALA A 8 -10.18 28.49 31.94
CA ALA A 8 -10.57 27.52 32.96
C ALA A 8 -10.56 26.11 32.36
N ASP A 9 -10.15 25.10 33.13
CA ASP A 9 -10.09 23.70 32.69
C ASP A 9 -11.42 23.19 32.10
N ALA A 10 -12.55 23.73 32.59
CA ALA A 10 -13.89 23.42 32.08
C ALA A 10 -14.11 23.89 30.64
N ASP A 11 -13.55 25.04 30.25
CA ASP A 11 -13.68 25.59 28.89
C ASP A 11 -12.86 24.76 27.90
N LEU A 12 -11.64 24.36 28.30
CA LEU A 12 -10.80 23.48 27.48
C LEU A 12 -11.41 22.08 27.36
N ALA A 13 -12.00 21.54 28.42
CA ALA A 13 -12.71 20.27 28.39
C ALA A 13 -13.93 20.32 27.46
N TYR A 14 -14.73 21.39 27.54
CA TYR A 14 -15.85 21.63 26.62
C TYR A 14 -15.37 21.68 25.16
N GLN A 15 -14.33 22.47 24.87
CA GLN A 15 -13.77 22.59 23.53
C GLN A 15 -13.24 21.25 22.98
N ALA A 16 -12.51 20.49 23.80
CA ALA A 16 -11.96 19.19 23.40
C ALA A 16 -13.07 18.19 23.05
N VAL A 17 -14.14 18.14 23.85
CA VAL A 17 -15.29 17.26 23.59
C VAL A 17 -16.03 17.67 22.32
N MET A 18 -16.26 18.98 22.12
CA MET A 18 -16.92 19.49 20.92
C MET A 18 -16.10 19.25 19.64
N LEU A 19 -14.79 19.48 19.69
CA LEU A 19 -13.87 19.17 18.58
C LEU A 19 -13.87 17.69 18.24
N LYS A 20 -13.87 16.82 19.25
CA LYS A 20 -13.94 15.37 19.05
C LYS A 20 -15.25 14.96 18.38
N ALA A 21 -16.39 15.45 18.87
CA ALA A 21 -17.69 15.14 18.29
C ALA A 21 -17.80 15.60 16.82
N LEU A 22 -17.27 16.79 16.52
CA LEU A 22 -17.18 17.30 15.15
C LEU A 22 -16.28 16.40 14.28
N ALA A 23 -15.09 16.06 14.76
CA ALA A 23 -14.15 15.22 14.02
C ALA A 23 -14.75 13.84 13.71
N ASP A 24 -15.35 13.17 14.71
CA ASP A 24 -15.97 11.86 14.55
C ASP A 24 -17.11 11.92 13.51
N THR A 25 -17.97 12.95 13.59
CA THR A 25 -19.08 13.15 12.64
C THR A 25 -18.59 13.39 11.21
N VAL A 26 -17.57 14.25 11.04
CA VAL A 26 -16.98 14.55 9.72
C VAL A 26 -16.28 13.33 9.15
N LEU A 27 -15.54 12.57 9.96
CA LEU A 27 -14.88 11.33 9.53
C LEU A 27 -15.89 10.29 9.07
N ASP A 28 -17.02 10.14 9.74
CA ASP A 28 -18.07 9.21 9.34
C ASP A 28 -18.82 9.65 8.08
N ALA A 29 -19.07 10.96 7.92
CA ALA A 29 -19.55 11.50 6.65
C ALA A 29 -18.54 11.27 5.51
N GLN A 30 -17.25 11.52 5.76
CA GLN A 30 -16.19 11.29 4.78
C GLN A 30 -16.09 9.81 4.37
N LYS A 31 -16.20 8.87 5.31
CA LYS A 31 -16.22 7.43 5.02
C LYS A 31 -17.38 7.07 4.09
N ARG A 32 -18.58 7.58 4.36
CA ARG A 32 -19.77 7.35 3.52
C ARG A 32 -19.57 7.89 2.10
N VAL A 33 -19.11 9.14 1.97
CA VAL A 33 -18.83 9.75 0.66
C VAL A 33 -17.75 8.99 -0.11
N ARG A 34 -16.68 8.54 0.57
CA ARG A 34 -15.63 7.71 -0.06
C ARG A 34 -16.18 6.38 -0.56
N HIS A 35 -17.08 5.74 0.20
CA HIS A 35 -17.70 4.49 -0.20
C HIS A 35 -18.56 4.67 -1.46
N GLU A 36 -19.40 5.71 -1.49
CA GLU A 36 -20.21 6.02 -2.67
C GLU A 36 -19.36 6.37 -3.90
N LEU A 37 -18.30 7.16 -3.72
CA LEU A 37 -17.36 7.47 -4.81
C LEU A 37 -16.65 6.21 -5.33
N ALA A 38 -16.27 5.28 -4.45
CA ALA A 38 -15.65 4.02 -4.86
C ALA A 38 -16.54 3.15 -5.75
N GLN A 39 -17.87 3.25 -5.59
CA GLN A 39 -18.84 2.52 -6.42
C GLN A 39 -19.05 3.17 -7.79
N ARG A 40 -18.77 4.47 -7.92
CA ARG A 40 -19.06 5.26 -9.14
C ARG A 40 -17.85 5.52 -10.02
N MET A 41 -16.64 5.51 -9.44
CA MET A 41 -15.39 5.73 -10.17
C MET A 41 -14.86 4.41 -10.75
N ALA A 42 -14.30 4.45 -11.95
CA ALA A 42 -13.49 3.35 -12.46
C ALA A 42 -12.11 3.36 -11.79
N LYS A 43 -11.47 2.19 -11.71
CA LYS A 43 -10.09 2.10 -11.22
C LYS A 43 -9.18 2.94 -12.13
N GLY A 44 -8.38 3.82 -11.53
CA GLY A 44 -7.50 4.74 -12.25
C GLY A 44 -8.12 6.12 -12.50
N ASP A 45 -9.41 6.30 -12.20
CA ASP A 45 -10.09 7.58 -12.41
C ASP A 45 -9.65 8.65 -11.42
N ARG A 46 -9.57 9.88 -11.93
CA ARG A 46 -9.27 11.09 -11.16
C ARG A 46 -10.34 12.15 -11.36
N LEU A 47 -11.03 12.51 -10.27
CA LEU A 47 -11.99 13.61 -10.21
C LEU A 47 -11.35 14.83 -9.56
N THR A 48 -11.64 16.02 -10.08
CA THR A 48 -11.17 17.29 -9.49
C THR A 48 -12.36 18.03 -8.90
N ALA A 49 -12.30 18.34 -7.60
CA ALA A 49 -13.31 19.14 -6.93
C ALA A 49 -13.00 20.64 -7.13
N ARG A 50 -14.03 21.41 -7.50
CA ARG A 50 -13.95 22.86 -7.70
C ARG A 50 -15.13 23.55 -7.03
N ASP A 51 -14.91 24.78 -6.61
CA ASP A 51 -15.93 25.72 -6.15
C ASP A 51 -15.78 27.00 -6.98
N GLY A 52 -16.67 27.16 -7.97
CA GLY A 52 -16.47 28.11 -9.07
C GLY A 52 -15.14 27.85 -9.79
N ASP A 53 -14.30 28.88 -9.87
CA ASP A 53 -12.96 28.80 -10.48
C ASP A 53 -11.89 28.24 -9.53
N ALA A 54 -12.17 28.16 -8.23
CA ALA A 54 -11.20 27.70 -7.24
C ALA A 54 -11.12 26.16 -7.22
N LYS A 55 -9.92 25.63 -7.43
CA LYS A 55 -9.65 24.20 -7.28
C LYS A 55 -9.52 23.85 -5.79
N LEU A 56 -10.42 23.00 -5.31
CA LEU A 56 -10.43 22.55 -3.91
C LEU A 56 -9.55 21.33 -3.68
N GLY A 57 -9.39 20.49 -4.70
CA GLY A 57 -8.65 19.24 -4.56
C GLY A 57 -8.94 18.25 -5.66
N SER A 58 -8.47 17.03 -5.45
CA SER A 58 -8.72 15.93 -6.35
C SER A 58 -8.94 14.64 -5.58
N VAL A 59 -9.84 13.81 -6.07
CA VAL A 59 -10.08 12.45 -5.61
C VAL A 59 -9.59 11.49 -6.70
N ASN A 60 -8.83 10.47 -6.31
CA ASN A 60 -8.32 9.45 -7.22
C ASN A 60 -8.68 8.06 -6.69
N LEU A 61 -9.27 7.21 -7.53
CA LEU A 61 -9.43 5.79 -7.23
C LEU A 61 -8.22 5.04 -7.76
N THR A 62 -7.40 4.53 -6.84
CA THR A 62 -6.15 3.85 -7.21
C THR A 62 -6.44 2.62 -8.08
N ASP A 63 -5.69 2.44 -9.15
CA ASP A 63 -5.62 1.18 -9.90
C ASP A 63 -4.31 0.45 -9.55
N PRO A 64 -4.29 -0.31 -8.44
CA PRO A 64 -3.09 -1.02 -8.03
C PRO A 64 -2.79 -2.12 -9.03
N LYS A 65 -1.55 -2.14 -9.54
CA LYS A 65 -1.07 -3.23 -10.39
C LYS A 65 -1.17 -4.58 -9.64
N PRO A 66 -1.44 -5.69 -10.35
CA PRO A 66 -1.50 -6.99 -9.72
C PRO A 66 -0.14 -7.33 -9.06
N LYS A 67 -0.18 -8.02 -7.92
CA LYS A 67 1.02 -8.52 -7.25
C LYS A 67 1.00 -10.03 -7.27
N ALA A 68 2.10 -10.62 -7.73
CA ALA A 68 2.33 -12.05 -7.73
C ALA A 68 3.08 -12.42 -6.44
N THR A 69 2.56 -13.37 -5.67
CA THR A 69 3.20 -13.89 -4.44
C THR A 69 3.32 -15.39 -4.52
N VAL A 70 4.52 -15.93 -4.26
CA VAL A 70 4.73 -17.38 -4.21
C VAL A 70 4.09 -17.93 -2.93
N THR A 71 3.09 -18.81 -3.08
CA THR A 71 2.36 -19.45 -1.98
C THR A 71 2.73 -20.92 -1.80
N ASP A 72 3.32 -21.55 -2.82
CA ASP A 72 3.83 -22.92 -2.79
C ASP A 72 5.19 -22.94 -3.49
N GLU A 73 6.25 -22.98 -2.69
CA GLU A 73 7.62 -22.96 -3.20
C GLU A 73 7.98 -24.26 -3.96
N ALA A 74 7.40 -25.40 -3.58
CA ALA A 74 7.71 -26.69 -4.22
C ALA A 74 7.09 -26.76 -5.61
N ALA A 75 5.80 -26.46 -5.73
CA ALA A 75 5.13 -26.41 -7.03
C ALA A 75 5.71 -25.33 -7.95
N PHE A 76 6.15 -24.19 -7.37
CA PHE A 76 6.81 -23.14 -8.13
C PHE A 76 8.19 -23.58 -8.64
N ALA A 77 8.97 -24.30 -7.82
CA ALA A 77 10.26 -24.84 -8.23
C ALA A 77 10.13 -25.88 -9.36
N ASP A 78 9.17 -26.80 -9.27
CA ASP A 78 8.91 -27.81 -10.32
C ASP A 78 8.59 -27.15 -11.67
N TYR A 79 7.77 -26.10 -11.65
CA TYR A 79 7.46 -25.32 -12.85
C TYR A 79 8.69 -24.61 -13.43
N LEU A 80 9.54 -24.02 -12.58
CA LEU A 80 10.76 -23.35 -13.02
C LEU A 80 11.73 -24.35 -13.67
N THR A 81 11.89 -25.53 -13.07
CA THR A 81 12.72 -26.61 -13.63
C THR A 81 12.16 -27.11 -14.97
N ALA A 82 10.84 -27.26 -15.10
CA ALA A 82 10.22 -27.73 -16.34
C ALA A 82 10.28 -26.71 -17.49
N LYS A 83 10.21 -25.41 -17.18
CA LYS A 83 10.12 -24.35 -18.20
C LYS A 83 11.45 -23.66 -18.52
N TYR A 84 12.30 -23.48 -17.52
CA TYR A 84 13.56 -22.74 -17.62
C TYR A 84 14.76 -23.59 -17.17
N GLY A 85 14.62 -24.92 -17.14
CA GLY A 85 15.68 -25.83 -16.73
C GLY A 85 16.98 -25.63 -17.50
N ASP A 86 16.89 -25.28 -18.79
CA ASP A 86 18.05 -25.01 -19.66
C ASP A 86 18.78 -23.70 -19.31
N GLU A 87 18.12 -22.76 -18.61
CA GLU A 87 18.70 -21.50 -18.14
C GLU A 87 19.16 -21.57 -16.67
N ALA A 88 18.90 -22.70 -15.98
CA ALA A 88 19.25 -22.88 -14.59
C ALA A 88 20.78 -23.00 -14.44
N THR A 89 21.38 -22.08 -13.69
CA THR A 89 22.79 -22.20 -13.29
C THR A 89 22.88 -23.15 -12.10
N VAL A 90 23.46 -24.33 -12.31
CA VAL A 90 23.70 -25.30 -11.24
C VAL A 90 25.02 -24.94 -10.56
N THR A 91 24.94 -24.35 -9.37
CA THR A 91 26.12 -24.11 -8.53
C THR A 91 26.27 -25.24 -7.54
N VAL A 92 27.34 -26.02 -7.68
CA VAL A 92 27.72 -27.06 -6.71
C VAL A 92 28.90 -26.53 -5.90
N GLU A 93 28.65 -26.21 -4.64
CA GLU A 93 29.71 -25.87 -3.68
C GLU A 93 30.01 -27.10 -2.83
N LEU A 94 31.19 -27.67 -3.05
CA LEU A 94 31.74 -28.73 -2.23
C LEU A 94 32.61 -28.10 -1.13
N GLY A 95 32.73 -28.77 0.02
CA GLY A 95 33.81 -28.52 0.99
C GLY A 95 35.17 -28.84 0.39
N ASP A 96 36.17 -29.26 1.17
CA ASP A 96 37.45 -29.68 0.57
C ASP A 96 37.23 -30.80 -0.45
N VAL A 97 37.35 -30.44 -1.72
CA VAL A 97 36.93 -31.23 -2.87
C VAL A 97 37.79 -32.50 -3.00
N GLY A 98 39.01 -32.48 -2.47
CA GLY A 98 39.92 -33.61 -2.46
C GLY A 98 39.45 -34.76 -1.57
N GLU A 99 38.97 -34.47 -0.36
CA GLU A 99 38.45 -35.50 0.57
C GLU A 99 37.08 -36.01 0.14
N ILE A 100 36.22 -35.14 -0.39
CA ILE A 100 34.84 -35.48 -0.72
C ILE A 100 34.77 -36.40 -1.94
N CYS A 101 35.58 -36.15 -2.97
CA CYS A 101 35.63 -36.99 -4.17
C CYS A 101 36.24 -38.37 -3.91
N ALA A 102 37.22 -38.46 -2.99
CA ALA A 102 37.83 -39.75 -2.63
C ALA A 102 36.84 -40.67 -1.90
N VAL A 103 36.04 -40.13 -0.98
CA VAL A 103 35.06 -40.91 -0.20
C VAL A 103 33.85 -41.33 -1.04
N LEU A 104 33.37 -40.48 -1.94
CA LEU A 104 32.21 -40.78 -2.79
C LEU A 104 32.54 -41.73 -3.94
N ALA A 105 33.75 -41.66 -4.51
CA ALA A 105 34.18 -42.57 -5.57
C ALA A 105 34.41 -44.01 -5.05
N ASP A 106 34.87 -44.17 -3.81
CA ASP A 106 35.09 -45.49 -3.21
C ASP A 106 33.79 -46.18 -2.76
N SER A 107 32.71 -45.43 -2.55
CA SER A 107 31.47 -45.96 -1.95
C SER A 107 30.31 -46.16 -2.94
N GLY A 108 30.35 -45.57 -4.15
CA GLY A 108 29.42 -45.91 -5.24
C GLY A 108 27.94 -45.56 -4.99
N HIS A 109 27.67 -44.65 -4.05
CA HIS A 109 26.32 -44.32 -3.59
C HIS A 109 25.83 -43.00 -4.18
N GLU A 110 25.07 -43.08 -5.29
CA GLU A 110 24.42 -41.94 -5.95
C GLU A 110 23.23 -41.35 -5.15
N ASP A 111 22.86 -42.00 -4.05
CA ASP A 111 21.75 -41.69 -3.15
C ASP A 111 22.09 -40.72 -2.01
N LEU A 112 23.36 -40.33 -1.86
CA LEU A 112 23.86 -39.55 -0.71
C LEU A 112 24.04 -38.05 -0.96
N PHE A 113 23.69 -37.54 -2.13
CA PHE A 113 23.69 -36.09 -2.40
C PHE A 113 22.35 -35.61 -2.96
N THR A 114 21.98 -34.38 -2.61
CA THR A 114 20.74 -33.76 -3.07
C THR A 114 21.07 -32.56 -3.95
N VAL A 115 20.66 -32.61 -5.22
CA VAL A 115 20.84 -31.52 -6.16
C VAL A 115 19.75 -30.47 -5.91
N ARG A 116 20.16 -29.29 -5.45
CA ARG A 116 19.26 -28.14 -5.27
C ARG A 116 19.51 -27.12 -6.36
N GLN A 117 18.54 -26.93 -7.25
CA GLN A 117 18.61 -25.87 -8.26
C GLN A 117 18.31 -24.51 -7.60
N VAL A 118 19.27 -23.59 -7.67
CA VAL A 118 19.12 -22.24 -7.15
C VAL A 118 19.02 -21.29 -8.33
N PHE A 119 17.79 -20.82 -8.60
CA PHE A 119 17.56 -19.83 -9.65
C PHE A 119 18.08 -18.44 -9.23
N PRO A 120 18.83 -17.75 -10.11
CA PRO A 120 19.25 -16.37 -9.89
C PRO A 120 18.08 -15.43 -9.60
N ALA A 121 18.32 -14.35 -8.84
CA ALA A 121 17.27 -13.40 -8.44
C ALA A 121 16.51 -12.79 -9.63
N TRP A 122 17.22 -12.49 -10.73
CA TRP A 122 16.61 -11.92 -11.93
C TRP A 122 15.64 -12.89 -12.62
N VAL A 123 15.89 -14.21 -12.58
CA VAL A 123 14.99 -15.24 -13.13
C VAL A 123 13.70 -15.29 -12.33
N ARG A 124 13.80 -15.25 -10.99
CA ARG A 124 12.66 -15.19 -10.09
C ARG A 124 11.81 -13.94 -10.32
N GLU A 125 12.46 -12.77 -10.47
CA GLU A 125 11.78 -11.52 -10.77
C GLU A 125 11.10 -11.53 -12.14
N GLN A 126 11.72 -12.15 -13.15
CA GLN A 126 11.13 -12.27 -14.48
C GLN A 126 9.89 -13.16 -14.46
N ALA A 127 9.92 -14.31 -13.77
CA ALA A 127 8.76 -15.20 -13.63
C ALA A 127 7.58 -14.52 -12.90
N ILE A 128 7.86 -13.66 -11.91
CA ILE A 128 6.84 -12.83 -11.23
C ILE A 128 6.22 -11.81 -12.19
N LYS A 129 7.02 -11.20 -13.08
CA LYS A 129 6.52 -10.27 -14.11
C LYS A 129 5.70 -10.98 -15.17
N ASP A 130 6.08 -12.20 -15.56
CA ASP A 130 5.35 -13.00 -16.54
C ASP A 130 3.95 -13.39 -16.01
N ALA A 131 3.80 -13.61 -14.70
CA ALA A 131 2.49 -13.84 -14.07
C ALA A 131 1.54 -12.64 -14.18
N LEU A 132 2.04 -11.44 -14.51
CA LEU A 132 1.23 -10.24 -14.72
C LEU A 132 0.73 -10.08 -16.17
N LEU A 133 1.23 -10.90 -17.11
CA LEU A 133 0.81 -10.85 -18.51
C LEU A 133 -0.60 -11.43 -18.70
N PRO A 134 -1.44 -10.86 -19.58
CA PRO A 134 -2.78 -11.40 -19.84
C PRO A 134 -2.71 -12.85 -20.33
N ARG A 135 -3.50 -13.73 -19.71
CA ARG A 135 -3.61 -15.19 -20.03
C ARG A 135 -2.39 -16.05 -19.67
N HIS A 136 -1.40 -15.50 -18.95
CA HIS A 136 -0.32 -16.29 -18.37
C HIS A 136 -0.65 -16.67 -16.93
N THR A 137 -0.54 -17.96 -16.60
CA THR A 137 -0.67 -18.48 -15.24
C THR A 137 0.65 -19.11 -14.84
N VAL A 138 1.21 -18.66 -13.71
CA VAL A 138 2.43 -19.23 -13.11
C VAL A 138 2.01 -20.06 -11.89
N PRO A 139 2.23 -21.40 -11.90
CA PRO A 139 1.95 -22.25 -10.76
C PRO A 139 2.64 -21.76 -9.49
N GLY A 140 1.96 -21.86 -8.35
CA GLY A 140 2.49 -21.41 -7.06
C GLY A 140 2.49 -19.88 -6.86
N VAL A 141 2.13 -19.07 -7.86
CA VAL A 141 2.07 -17.61 -7.76
C VAL A 141 0.61 -17.14 -7.77
N THR A 142 0.14 -16.62 -6.64
CA THR A 142 -1.19 -15.99 -6.58
C THR A 142 -1.08 -14.54 -7.01
N VAL A 143 -1.83 -14.17 -8.05
CA VAL A 143 -1.96 -12.79 -8.51
C VAL A 143 -3.18 -12.17 -7.86
N THR A 144 -2.95 -11.35 -6.83
CA THR A 144 -4.01 -10.56 -6.21
C THR A 144 -4.01 -9.16 -6.81
N VAL A 145 -5.15 -8.71 -7.31
CA VAL A 145 -5.38 -7.29 -7.60
C VAL A 145 -5.93 -6.66 -6.32
N PRO A 146 -5.17 -5.81 -5.62
CA PRO A 146 -5.68 -5.16 -4.42
C PRO A 146 -6.94 -4.35 -4.75
N ALA A 147 -7.84 -4.21 -3.78
CA ALA A 147 -8.98 -3.32 -3.93
C ALA A 147 -8.48 -1.89 -4.16
N GLY A 148 -9.04 -1.20 -5.15
CA GLY A 148 -8.73 0.20 -5.40
C GLY A 148 -9.12 1.04 -4.20
N VAL A 149 -8.22 1.89 -3.72
CA VAL A 149 -8.50 2.81 -2.60
C VAL A 149 -8.78 4.19 -3.15
N VAL A 150 -9.93 4.76 -2.79
CA VAL A 150 -10.26 6.17 -3.02
C VAL A 150 -9.37 7.01 -2.10
N SER A 151 -8.54 7.86 -2.69
CA SER A 151 -7.67 8.81 -2.00
C SER A 151 -8.08 10.24 -2.37
N ALA A 152 -8.07 11.16 -1.41
CA ALA A 152 -8.37 12.57 -1.65
C ALA A 152 -7.15 13.42 -1.28
N ARG A 153 -6.81 14.37 -2.16
CA ARG A 153 -5.78 15.39 -1.93
C ARG A 153 -6.45 16.75 -1.91
N THR A 154 -6.26 17.49 -0.83
CA THR A 154 -6.79 18.85 -0.66
C THR A 154 -5.78 19.89 -1.15
N GLU A 155 -6.29 21.01 -1.64
CA GLU A 155 -5.54 22.22 -1.95
C GLU A 155 -5.82 23.29 -0.87
N GLN A 156 -5.01 24.35 -0.84
CA GLN A 156 -5.13 25.42 0.15
C GLN A 156 -6.54 26.05 0.19
N ALA A 157 -7.18 26.24 -0.96
CA ALA A 157 -8.53 26.79 -1.06
C ALA A 157 -9.59 25.95 -0.30
N ALA A 158 -9.43 24.62 -0.23
CA ALA A 158 -10.32 23.78 0.56
C ALA A 158 -10.14 24.02 2.06
N VAL A 159 -8.89 24.22 2.51
CA VAL A 159 -8.60 24.53 3.93
C VAL A 159 -9.20 25.87 4.33
N GLU A 160 -9.05 26.89 3.47
CA GLU A 160 -9.60 28.23 3.70
C GLU A 160 -11.13 28.22 3.76
N ARG A 161 -11.78 27.46 2.87
CA ARG A 161 -13.24 27.26 2.92
C ARG A 161 -13.70 26.57 4.19
N VAL A 162 -13.02 25.50 4.62
CA VAL A 162 -13.34 24.82 5.87
C VAL A 162 -13.14 25.76 7.07
N ARG A 163 -12.05 26.54 7.11
CA ARG A 163 -11.84 27.55 8.14
C ARG A 163 -12.95 28.59 8.14
N ALA A 164 -13.35 29.12 7.00
CA ALA A 164 -14.45 30.09 6.90
C ALA A 164 -15.78 29.51 7.44
N VAL A 165 -16.09 28.25 7.13
CA VAL A 165 -17.29 27.57 7.65
C VAL A 165 -17.22 27.38 9.17
N LEU A 166 -16.05 26.98 9.69
CA LEU A 166 -15.86 26.74 11.12
C LEU A 166 -15.78 28.04 11.94
N SER A 167 -15.29 29.14 11.34
CA SER A 167 -15.25 30.47 11.96
C SER A 167 -16.60 31.20 11.90
N GLY A 168 -17.49 30.83 10.97
CA GLY A 168 -18.82 31.43 10.82
C GLY A 168 -19.93 30.75 11.62
N GLY A 169 -19.64 29.67 12.36
CA GLY A 169 -20.62 28.97 13.19
C GLY A 169 -20.87 29.66 14.54
N ASP A 170 -22.09 29.51 15.07
CA ASP A 170 -22.49 30.06 16.39
C ASP A 170 -21.68 29.46 17.56
N VAL A 171 -21.08 28.29 17.38
CA VAL A 171 -20.19 27.66 18.36
C VAL A 171 -18.73 28.00 18.00
N ARG A 172 -18.08 28.81 18.85
CA ARG A 172 -16.67 29.18 18.72
C ARG A 172 -15.76 27.99 19.04
N VAL A 173 -15.65 27.04 18.11
CA VAL A 173 -14.80 25.85 18.25
C VAL A 173 -13.34 26.13 17.89
N LEU A 174 -13.08 27.10 17.01
CA LEU A 174 -11.73 27.47 16.52
C LEU A 174 -11.31 28.91 16.84
N ALA A 175 -12.01 29.62 17.74
CA ALA A 175 -11.69 31.01 18.05
C ALA A 175 -10.45 31.14 18.94
N ILE A 176 -9.29 30.79 18.39
CA ILE A 176 -7.97 31.21 18.84
C ILE A 176 -7.21 31.63 17.59
N GLU A 177 -7.57 32.76 17.00
CA GLU A 177 -6.72 33.62 16.18
C GLU A 177 -7.58 34.75 15.60
N GLY A 178 -7.51 35.93 16.23
CA GLY A 178 -8.13 37.15 15.73
C GLY A 178 -8.69 38.01 16.85
N GLY A 179 -7.92 39.02 17.26
CA GLY A 179 -8.29 39.98 18.28
C GLY A 179 -9.63 40.66 18.00
N ALA A 180 -10.39 40.90 19.08
CA ALA A 180 -11.55 41.77 19.04
C ALA A 180 -11.09 43.21 18.80
N GLN A 181 -11.72 43.89 17.83
CA GLN A 181 -11.91 45.33 17.90
C GLN A 181 -13.05 45.62 18.87
#